data_AF-A0A958PRU6-F1
#
_entry.id   AF-A0A958PRU6-F1
#
_cell.length_a   1.000
_cell.length_b   1.000
_cell.length_c   1.000
_cell.angle_alpha   90.00
_cell.angle_beta   90.00
_cell.angle_gamma   90.00
#
_symmetry.space_group_name_H-M   'P 1'
#
loop_
_entity.id
_entity.type
_entity.pdbx_description
1 polymer ?
#
loop_
_entity_poly.entity_id
_entity_poly.type
_entity_poly.pdbx_seq_one_letter_code
_entity_poly.pdbx_strand_id
1 'polypeptide(L)'
;MNPVATHFSNKATKSIALLILLSGLIACDTRAPGNPTTPHIPTDQGSQGDPIDPIDRTPVDEKDEYCYANNGAGAFCVKLKEPPSSYGYLLPTIENNFPSQRDAGPYYPPLNLMIKNSVPSDQYISKNFQWKEFFTADHEDLGMVQPILLESLQEMRSHIDRAILINSSYRSPAYNSTISGSAQWSRHMYGDAVDIKAPGVALEDLAKICEQFGASYTQLYVAHVHCDWRNSPKEPPLFPVFKSDQKSGDLPVFVPKISLQKSGKFLIASLENEPFKEDSGELVYKWSVKKMNSQQKAKSYNTSSIKWKPQAGIYLVEVTVGGSESAQIKYHFDPNN
;
A
#
# COMPACT_ATOMS: atom_id res chain seq x y z
N MET A 1 54.84 4.68 3.68
CA MET A 1 54.48 5.17 5.02
C MET A 1 53.02 5.60 4.97
N ASN A 2 52.16 4.91 5.71
CA ASN A 2 50.83 5.34 6.16
C ASN A 2 50.94 5.49 7.70
N PRO A 3 49.97 6.04 8.47
CA PRO A 3 48.70 6.70 8.13
C PRO A 3 48.41 7.94 9.04
N VAL A 4 47.17 8.46 9.04
CA VAL A 4 46.33 9.00 10.17
C VAL A 4 45.21 9.88 9.55
N ALA A 5 43.98 9.35 9.36
CA ALA A 5 42.83 9.32 10.28
C ALA A 5 42.02 10.65 10.33
N THR A 6 40.92 10.75 9.58
CA THR A 6 39.50 10.68 10.03
C THR A 6 39.00 11.86 10.89
N HIS A 7 37.99 12.58 10.40
CA HIS A 7 36.79 12.92 11.19
C HIS A 7 35.56 13.16 10.28
N PHE A 8 34.48 12.42 10.61
CA PHE A 8 33.11 12.60 10.15
C PHE A 8 32.49 13.81 10.86
N SER A 9 31.62 14.56 10.19
CA SER A 9 30.59 15.37 10.86
C SER A 9 29.25 15.27 10.12
N ASN A 10 28.21 15.32 10.94
CA ASN A 10 26.87 14.79 10.77
C ASN A 10 25.89 15.82 10.16
N LYS A 11 24.86 15.27 9.50
CA LYS A 11 23.45 15.72 9.45
C LYS A 11 23.13 17.19 9.11
N ALA A 12 22.44 17.35 8.00
CA ALA A 12 21.36 18.34 7.87
C ALA A 12 20.15 17.68 7.21
N THR A 13 19.29 17.07 8.03
CA THR A 13 17.95 16.64 7.63
C THR A 13 17.10 17.90 7.48
N LYS A 14 16.70 18.27 6.26
CA LYS A 14 15.70 19.31 6.06
C LYS A 14 14.32 18.69 6.27
N SER A 15 13.73 18.94 7.43
CA SER A 15 12.30 18.74 7.66
C SER A 15 11.51 19.73 6.82
N ILE A 16 10.73 19.22 5.87
CA ILE A 16 9.65 19.97 5.23
C ILE A 16 8.47 19.90 6.18
N ALA A 17 8.17 21.01 6.86
CA ALA A 17 6.97 21.15 7.66
C ALA A 17 5.79 21.40 6.71
N LEU A 18 4.87 20.44 6.63
CA LEU A 18 3.58 20.58 5.96
C LEU A 18 2.69 21.49 6.81
N LEU A 19 2.46 22.71 6.32
CA LEU A 19 1.66 23.73 7.00
C LEU A 19 0.17 23.43 6.77
N ILE A 20 -0.49 22.80 7.73
CA ILE A 20 -1.95 22.61 7.71
C ILE A 20 -2.61 23.92 8.15
N LEU A 21 -3.23 24.63 7.21
CA LEU A 21 -4.08 25.78 7.48
C LEU A 21 -5.44 25.28 8.02
N LEU A 22 -5.62 25.26 9.34
CA LEU A 22 -6.95 25.20 9.95
C LEU A 22 -7.60 26.58 9.86
N SER A 23 -8.51 26.78 8.91
CA SER A 23 -9.48 27.88 8.96
C SER A 23 -10.62 27.49 9.90
N GLY A 24 -10.65 28.11 11.09
CA GLY A 24 -11.71 27.94 12.08
C GLY A 24 -13.03 28.53 11.62
N LEU A 25 -14.11 27.76 11.79
CA LEU A 25 -15.48 28.26 11.78
C LEU A 25 -15.90 28.56 13.23
N ILE A 26 -16.14 29.84 13.49
CA ILE A 26 -16.78 30.36 14.69
C ILE A 26 -18.28 30.07 14.54
N ALA A 27 -18.86 29.30 15.47
CA ALA A 27 -20.29 29.23 15.66
C ALA A 27 -20.65 29.85 17.01
N CYS A 28 -21.50 30.89 16.97
CA CYS A 28 -22.00 31.61 18.12
C CYS A 28 -22.91 30.74 18.99
N ASP A 29 -22.60 30.73 20.28
CA ASP A 29 -23.45 30.29 21.38
C ASP A 29 -24.55 31.33 21.66
N THR A 30 -25.82 30.88 21.68
CA THR A 30 -26.86 31.47 22.51
C THR A 30 -27.89 30.40 22.91
N ARG A 31 -27.93 29.98 24.19
CA ARG A 31 -29.12 30.06 25.09
C ARG A 31 -28.94 29.34 26.45
N ALA A 32 -28.91 30.18 27.49
CA ALA A 32 -29.58 30.16 28.82
C ALA A 32 -29.54 28.93 29.77
N PRO A 33 -29.46 29.17 31.11
CA PRO A 33 -29.14 28.15 32.12
C PRO A 33 -30.39 27.50 32.77
N GLY A 34 -30.33 26.18 32.99
CA GLY A 34 -31.31 25.40 33.77
C GLY A 34 -30.68 24.76 35.01
N ASN A 35 -31.39 24.85 36.13
CA ASN A 35 -31.00 24.52 37.52
C ASN A 35 -30.56 23.05 37.76
N PRO A 36 -29.75 22.76 38.82
CA PRO A 36 -29.24 21.44 39.11
C PRO A 36 -30.22 20.64 39.97
N THR A 37 -30.58 19.44 39.53
CA THR A 37 -31.25 18.43 40.38
C THR A 37 -30.35 17.22 40.55
N THR A 38 -30.20 16.80 41.80
CA THR A 38 -29.41 15.68 42.32
C THR A 38 -29.67 14.35 41.63
N PRO A 39 -28.67 13.44 41.59
CA PRO A 39 -28.73 12.22 40.79
C PRO A 39 -29.54 11.12 41.50
N HIS A 40 -30.57 10.62 40.83
CA HIS A 40 -31.12 9.30 41.13
C HIS A 40 -30.22 8.25 40.49
N ILE A 41 -29.77 7.29 41.30
CA ILE A 41 -29.11 6.06 40.87
C ILE A 41 -30.21 5.05 40.53
N PRO A 42 -30.40 4.62 39.26
CA PRO A 42 -31.15 3.42 38.96
C PRO A 42 -30.19 2.23 38.98
N THR A 43 -30.63 1.21 39.72
CA THR A 43 -30.02 -0.10 39.85
C THR A 43 -29.80 -0.79 38.50
N ASP A 44 -28.56 -1.27 38.34
CA ASP A 44 -28.07 -2.11 37.26
C ASP A 44 -28.88 -3.42 37.15
N GLN A 45 -29.51 -3.63 35.99
CA GLN A 45 -29.92 -4.96 35.52
C GLN A 45 -29.41 -5.15 34.09
N GLY A 46 -28.20 -5.72 34.01
CA GLY A 46 -27.73 -6.63 32.96
C GLY A 46 -28.29 -6.44 31.56
N SER A 47 -27.75 -5.50 30.79
CA SER A 47 -27.67 -5.63 29.34
C SER A 47 -26.27 -6.11 28.98
N GLN A 48 -26.16 -7.22 28.26
CA GLN A 48 -24.96 -7.49 27.46
C GLN A 48 -24.65 -6.23 26.67
N GLY A 49 -23.52 -5.58 26.96
CA GLY A 49 -23.12 -4.37 26.26
C GLY A 49 -23.00 -4.67 24.78
N ASP A 50 -23.75 -3.95 23.96
CA ASP A 50 -23.53 -3.90 22.52
C ASP A 50 -22.05 -3.57 22.27
N PRO A 51 -21.41 -4.18 21.25
CA PRO A 51 -20.05 -3.82 20.87
C PRO A 51 -19.98 -2.31 20.63
N ILE A 52 -19.02 -1.64 21.27
CA ILE A 52 -18.72 -0.22 21.01
C ILE A 52 -18.40 -0.12 19.50
N ASP A 53 -19.27 0.51 18.69
CA ASP A 53 -18.99 0.76 17.27
C ASP A 53 -17.85 1.80 17.21
N PRO A 54 -16.62 1.41 16.80
CA PRO A 54 -15.48 2.32 16.76
C PRO A 54 -15.55 3.27 15.56
N ILE A 55 -16.55 3.08 14.68
CA ILE A 55 -16.74 3.85 13.46
C ILE A 55 -17.78 4.94 13.75
N ASP A 56 -17.38 6.21 13.61
CA ASP A 56 -18.38 7.26 13.52
C ASP A 56 -18.97 7.21 12.12
N ARG A 57 -20.03 6.41 11.97
CA ARG A 57 -20.80 6.32 10.71
C ARG A 57 -21.70 7.53 10.52
N THR A 58 -21.62 8.56 11.37
CA THR A 58 -22.37 9.80 11.11
C THR A 58 -21.98 10.29 9.72
N PRO A 59 -22.96 10.41 8.80
CA PRO A 59 -22.67 10.89 7.47
C PRO A 59 -22.06 12.29 7.60
N VAL A 60 -20.80 12.42 7.18
CA VAL A 60 -20.27 13.73 6.82
C VAL A 60 -21.13 14.18 5.65
N ASP A 61 -21.94 15.25 5.83
CA ASP A 61 -22.93 15.78 4.87
C ASP A 61 -22.80 15.12 3.50
N GLU A 62 -23.68 14.16 3.19
CA GLU A 62 -23.64 13.39 1.93
C GLU A 62 -23.48 14.35 0.77
N LYS A 63 -22.27 14.42 0.22
CA LYS A 63 -22.01 15.22 -0.97
C LYS A 63 -22.35 14.36 -2.16
N ASP A 64 -23.25 14.85 -3.00
CA ASP A 64 -23.54 14.24 -4.31
C ASP A 64 -22.31 14.26 -5.23
N GLU A 65 -21.28 15.05 -4.91
CA GLU A 65 -20.07 15.22 -5.71
C GLU A 65 -18.81 15.38 -4.84
N TYR A 66 -17.69 14.86 -5.34
CA TYR A 66 -16.34 15.11 -4.82
C TYR A 66 -15.57 16.02 -5.77
N CYS A 67 -14.92 17.07 -5.27
CA CYS A 67 -14.16 18.01 -6.10
C CYS A 67 -12.66 17.95 -5.80
N TYR A 68 -11.87 17.62 -6.81
CA TYR A 68 -10.41 17.68 -6.76
C TYR A 68 -9.94 19.14 -6.79
N ALA A 69 -9.03 19.48 -5.88
CA ALA A 69 -8.34 20.75 -5.93
C ALA A 69 -7.41 20.77 -7.15
N ASN A 70 -7.54 21.80 -7.98
CA ASN A 70 -6.65 22.01 -9.11
C ASN A 70 -5.98 23.37 -8.95
N ASN A 71 -4.67 23.37 -8.71
CA ASN A 71 -3.86 24.55 -8.39
C ASN A 71 -3.87 25.58 -9.54
N GLY A 72 -4.92 26.41 -9.61
CA GLY A 72 -5.06 27.54 -10.52
C GLY A 72 -5.93 27.32 -11.77
N ALA A 73 -6.42 26.10 -12.04
CA ALA A 73 -7.26 25.81 -13.21
C ALA A 73 -8.74 25.51 -12.89
N GLY A 74 -9.16 25.70 -11.64
CA GLY A 74 -10.53 25.48 -11.17
C GLY A 74 -10.77 24.05 -10.70
N ALA A 75 -11.54 23.88 -9.63
CA ALA A 75 -11.85 22.58 -9.07
C ALA A 75 -12.61 21.73 -10.10
N PHE A 76 -12.27 20.45 -10.18
CA PHE A 76 -12.94 19.49 -11.03
C PHE A 76 -13.75 18.53 -10.16
N CYS A 77 -15.05 18.41 -10.42
CA CYS A 77 -15.97 17.64 -9.58
C CYS A 77 -16.45 16.37 -10.29
N VAL A 78 -16.64 15.31 -9.51
CA VAL A 78 -17.14 14.00 -9.94
C VAL A 78 -18.33 13.60 -9.09
N LYS A 79 -19.37 13.06 -9.72
CA LYS A 79 -20.56 12.58 -9.00
C LYS A 79 -20.25 11.34 -8.20
N LEU A 80 -20.84 11.28 -7.01
CA LEU A 80 -20.73 10.17 -6.09
C LEU A 80 -21.97 9.28 -6.14
N LYS A 81 -21.78 8.01 -5.81
CA LYS A 81 -22.84 7.03 -5.66
C LYS A 81 -22.42 5.98 -4.66
N GLU A 82 -23.33 5.55 -3.79
CA GLU A 82 -23.09 4.40 -2.93
C GLU A 82 -22.70 3.15 -3.77
N PRO A 83 -21.72 2.37 -3.31
CA PRO A 83 -21.38 1.12 -3.96
C PRO A 83 -22.58 0.15 -3.91
N PRO A 84 -22.89 -0.55 -5.02
CA PRO A 84 -23.95 -1.55 -5.00
C PRO A 84 -23.56 -2.71 -4.07
N SER A 85 -24.55 -3.36 -3.46
CA SER A 85 -24.33 -4.51 -2.56
C SER A 85 -23.55 -5.66 -3.22
N SER A 86 -23.62 -5.76 -4.55
CA SER A 86 -22.86 -6.73 -5.35
C SER A 86 -21.34 -6.51 -5.34
N TYR A 87 -20.86 -5.31 -5.01
CA TYR A 87 -19.42 -5.06 -4.96
C TYR A 87 -18.76 -5.78 -3.80
N GLY A 88 -19.47 -6.17 -2.74
CA GLY A 88 -18.93 -7.11 -1.74
C GLY A 88 -17.59 -6.70 -1.14
N TYR A 89 -17.45 -5.45 -0.68
CA TYR A 89 -16.26 -5.00 0.06
C TYR A 89 -16.13 -5.80 1.36
N LEU A 90 -15.20 -6.75 1.35
CA LEU A 90 -14.94 -7.58 2.51
C LEU A 90 -14.14 -6.79 3.54
N LEU A 91 -14.50 -6.97 4.82
CA LEU A 91 -13.63 -6.60 5.92
C LEU A 91 -12.63 -7.72 6.17
N PRO A 92 -11.40 -7.43 6.61
CA PRO A 92 -10.50 -8.47 7.09
C PRO A 92 -11.19 -9.21 8.25
N THR A 93 -11.47 -10.50 8.07
CA THR A 93 -11.82 -11.36 9.21
C THR A 93 -10.54 -11.67 9.99
N ILE A 94 -10.64 -12.11 11.24
CA ILE A 94 -9.51 -12.50 12.10
C ILE A 94 -8.88 -13.81 11.57
N GLU A 95 -8.43 -13.81 10.32
CA GLU A 95 -7.69 -14.89 9.69
C GLU A 95 -6.27 -14.40 9.39
N ASN A 96 -5.30 -15.22 9.75
CA ASN A 96 -3.88 -14.89 9.92
C ASN A 96 -3.11 -14.63 8.60
N ASN A 97 -3.77 -14.22 7.53
CA ASN A 97 -3.18 -14.19 6.17
C ASN A 97 -2.99 -12.80 5.60
N PHE A 98 -3.14 -11.75 6.40
CA PHE A 98 -2.97 -10.38 5.92
C PHE A 98 -2.08 -9.56 6.85
N PRO A 99 -1.29 -8.61 6.32
CA PRO A 99 -0.67 -7.57 7.12
C PRO A 99 -1.70 -6.61 7.75
N SER A 100 -2.63 -7.12 8.57
CA SER A 100 -3.48 -6.33 9.46
C SER A 100 -4.25 -7.25 10.41
N GLN A 101 -3.57 -7.90 11.35
CA GLN A 101 -4.23 -8.28 12.60
C GLN A 101 -3.91 -7.24 13.66
N ARG A 102 -4.69 -6.14 13.62
CA ARG A 102 -5.29 -5.53 14.82
C ARG A 102 -6.21 -4.36 14.53
N ASP A 103 -6.04 -3.66 13.41
CA ASP A 103 -6.86 -2.49 13.09
C ASP A 103 -7.43 -2.59 11.68
N ALA A 104 -8.75 -2.61 11.56
CA ALA A 104 -9.43 -2.41 10.27
C ALA A 104 -9.16 -1.02 9.67
N GLY A 105 -8.39 -0.16 10.38
CA GLY A 105 -8.00 1.24 10.10
C GLY A 105 -7.95 1.64 8.61
N PRO A 106 -7.24 0.89 7.75
CA PRO A 106 -7.16 1.23 6.33
C PRO A 106 -8.11 0.42 5.43
N TYR A 107 -8.80 -0.62 5.91
CA TYR A 107 -9.55 -1.63 5.12
C TYR A 107 -11.08 -1.55 5.27
N TYR A 108 -11.63 -0.34 5.42
CA TYR A 108 -13.07 -0.17 5.52
C TYR A 108 -13.74 -0.05 4.16
N PRO A 109 -14.98 -0.55 4.01
CA PRO A 109 -15.78 -0.31 2.82
C PRO A 109 -15.92 1.19 2.55
N PRO A 110 -15.81 1.62 1.28
CA PRO A 110 -16.11 3.00 0.92
C PRO A 110 -17.60 3.30 1.14
N LEU A 111 -17.91 4.52 1.58
CA LEU A 111 -19.27 5.05 1.64
C LEU A 111 -19.79 5.32 0.23
N ASN A 112 -18.93 5.90 -0.61
CA ASN A 112 -19.27 6.30 -1.97
C ASN A 112 -18.17 5.94 -2.96
N LEU A 113 -18.58 5.64 -4.19
CA LEU A 113 -17.74 5.55 -5.37
C LEU A 113 -18.02 6.71 -6.32
N MET A 114 -17.07 6.96 -7.20
CA MET A 114 -17.16 7.95 -8.26
C MET A 114 -17.85 7.35 -9.48
N ILE A 115 -18.83 8.07 -10.03
CA ILE A 115 -19.49 7.71 -11.28
C ILE A 115 -18.56 8.08 -12.45
N LYS A 116 -17.90 7.09 -13.06
CA LYS A 116 -16.85 7.33 -14.06
C LYS A 116 -17.31 8.14 -15.27
N ASN A 117 -18.55 7.94 -15.72
CA ASN A 117 -19.11 8.63 -16.89
C ASN A 117 -19.66 10.04 -16.60
N SER A 118 -19.66 10.49 -15.34
CA SER A 118 -19.97 11.87 -14.99
C SER A 118 -18.84 12.85 -15.36
N VAL A 119 -17.73 12.31 -15.87
CA VAL A 119 -16.48 12.98 -16.17
C VAL A 119 -16.07 12.64 -17.61
N PRO A 120 -15.73 13.61 -18.45
CA PRO A 120 -15.16 13.33 -19.76
C PRO A 120 -13.89 12.48 -19.63
N SER A 121 -13.77 11.41 -20.41
CA SER A 121 -12.69 10.43 -20.25
C SER A 121 -11.29 11.02 -20.48
N ASP A 122 -11.17 12.05 -21.31
CA ASP A 122 -9.96 12.80 -21.63
C ASP A 122 -9.73 14.03 -20.74
N GLN A 123 -10.60 14.26 -19.76
CA GLN A 123 -10.44 15.32 -18.76
C GLN A 123 -9.14 15.09 -17.99
N TYR A 124 -8.28 16.09 -17.98
CA TYR A 124 -7.12 16.12 -17.10
C TYR A 124 -7.58 16.40 -15.67
N ILE A 125 -7.25 15.49 -14.76
CA ILE A 125 -7.54 15.62 -13.32
C ILE A 125 -6.30 16.03 -12.52
N SER A 126 -5.14 16.03 -13.17
CA SER A 126 -3.93 16.74 -12.75
C SER A 126 -3.18 17.20 -14.00
N LYS A 127 -2.05 17.92 -13.84
CA LYS A 127 -1.28 18.49 -14.97
C LYS A 127 -0.96 17.47 -16.07
N ASN A 128 -0.79 16.20 -15.74
CA ASN A 128 -0.29 15.18 -16.66
C ASN A 128 -1.08 13.88 -16.70
N PHE A 129 -2.17 13.77 -15.94
CA PHE A 129 -2.97 12.55 -15.89
C PHE A 129 -4.43 12.83 -16.23
N GLN A 130 -4.97 12.02 -17.14
CA GLN A 130 -6.36 12.03 -17.57
C GLN A 130 -7.19 11.05 -16.74
N TRP A 131 -8.48 11.36 -16.59
CA TRP A 131 -9.45 10.54 -15.86
C TRP A 131 -9.43 9.07 -16.27
N LYS A 132 -9.45 8.78 -17.59
CA LYS A 132 -9.46 7.40 -18.11
C LYS A 132 -8.24 6.56 -17.73
N GLU A 133 -7.09 7.17 -17.42
CA GLU A 133 -5.86 6.43 -17.14
C GLU A 133 -5.96 5.58 -15.86
N PHE A 134 -6.86 5.95 -14.95
CA PHE A 134 -7.06 5.26 -13.68
C PHE A 134 -8.07 4.09 -13.76
N PHE A 135 -8.76 3.93 -14.89
CA PHE A 135 -9.87 2.98 -15.05
C PHE A 135 -9.72 2.10 -16.30
N THR A 136 -8.49 1.81 -16.69
CA THR A 136 -8.16 1.01 -17.87
C THR A 136 -8.36 -0.50 -17.66
N ALA A 137 -8.16 -0.98 -16.44
CA ALA A 137 -8.26 -2.41 -16.09
C ALA A 137 -9.70 -2.84 -15.80
N ASP A 138 -10.42 -2.05 -15.01
CA ASP A 138 -11.79 -2.34 -14.60
C ASP A 138 -12.81 -1.44 -15.33
N HIS A 139 -13.67 -2.08 -16.11
CA HIS A 139 -14.67 -1.46 -16.97
C HIS A 139 -16.04 -1.26 -16.33
N GLU A 140 -16.18 -1.53 -15.04
CA GLU A 140 -17.35 -1.15 -14.25
C GLU A 140 -17.63 0.37 -14.34
N ASP A 141 -18.87 0.81 -14.15
CA ASP A 141 -19.26 2.23 -14.23
C ASP A 141 -18.79 3.06 -13.02
N LEU A 142 -18.48 2.39 -11.90
CA LEU A 142 -18.08 3.02 -10.64
C LEU A 142 -16.61 2.75 -10.35
N GLY A 143 -15.93 3.73 -9.77
CA GLY A 143 -14.54 3.59 -9.37
C GLY A 143 -14.11 4.58 -8.31
N MET A 144 -12.84 4.61 -7.98
CA MET A 144 -12.29 5.55 -7.00
C MET A 144 -10.83 5.88 -7.28
N VAL A 145 -10.47 7.16 -7.17
CA VAL A 145 -9.07 7.60 -7.13
C VAL A 145 -8.90 8.50 -5.92
N GLN A 146 -8.16 8.04 -4.91
CA GLN A 146 -7.87 8.87 -3.74
C GLN A 146 -7.00 10.07 -4.16
N PRO A 147 -7.29 11.29 -3.68
CA PRO A 147 -6.54 12.50 -4.01
C PRO A 147 -5.05 12.37 -3.69
N ILE A 148 -4.71 11.78 -2.55
CA ILE A 148 -3.31 11.58 -2.16
C ILE A 148 -2.53 10.77 -3.20
N LEU A 149 -3.15 9.76 -3.83
CA LEU A 149 -2.54 8.98 -4.89
C LEU A 149 -2.34 9.85 -6.15
N LEU A 150 -3.36 10.61 -6.55
CA LEU A 150 -3.29 11.47 -7.73
C LEU A 150 -2.22 12.57 -7.57
N GLU A 151 -2.18 13.22 -6.42
CA GLU A 151 -1.18 14.24 -6.08
C GLU A 151 0.22 13.64 -6.08
N SER A 152 0.40 12.50 -5.40
CA SER A 152 1.70 11.81 -5.35
C SER A 152 2.19 11.42 -6.74
N LEU A 153 1.33 10.85 -7.60
CA LEU A 153 1.70 10.54 -8.99
C LEU A 153 2.11 11.78 -9.78
N GLN A 154 1.42 12.91 -9.58
CA GLN A 154 1.76 14.16 -10.23
C GLN A 154 3.11 14.72 -9.75
N GLU A 155 3.40 14.65 -8.46
CA GLU A 155 4.69 15.06 -7.90
C GLU A 155 5.82 14.13 -8.35
N MET A 156 5.62 12.81 -8.29
CA MET A 156 6.55 11.80 -8.79
C MET A 156 6.87 12.04 -10.27
N ARG A 157 5.85 12.31 -11.10
CA ARG A 157 6.05 12.59 -12.53
C ARG A 157 6.88 13.84 -12.76
N SER A 158 6.65 14.87 -11.94
CA SER A 158 7.44 16.12 -12.00
C SER A 158 8.87 15.91 -11.53
N HIS A 159 9.08 15.05 -10.54
CA HIS A 159 10.39 14.71 -9.99
C HIS A 159 11.23 13.86 -10.96
N ILE A 160 10.61 12.85 -11.58
CA ILE A 160 11.28 11.94 -12.52
C ILE A 160 11.56 12.66 -13.86
N ASP A 161 10.76 13.67 -14.19
CA ASP A 161 10.79 14.38 -15.48
C ASP A 161 10.59 13.42 -16.68
N ARG A 162 9.73 12.41 -16.50
CA ARG A 162 9.36 11.43 -17.54
C ARG A 162 7.91 11.00 -17.37
N ALA A 163 7.33 10.41 -18.41
CA ALA A 163 6.01 9.83 -18.33
C ALA A 163 5.96 8.68 -17.31
N ILE A 164 4.94 8.70 -16.45
CA ILE A 164 4.52 7.55 -15.65
C ILE A 164 3.28 6.98 -16.34
N LEU A 165 3.31 5.69 -16.65
CA LEU A 165 2.21 4.96 -17.27
C LEU A 165 1.52 4.14 -16.19
N ILE A 166 0.20 4.33 -16.07
CA ILE A 166 -0.66 3.56 -15.16
C ILE A 166 -1.10 2.29 -15.89
N ASN A 167 -0.76 1.14 -15.32
CA ASN A 167 -1.21 -0.16 -15.80
C ASN A 167 -2.56 -0.53 -15.17
N SER A 168 -2.71 -0.26 -13.87
CA SER A 168 -3.90 -0.55 -13.08
C SER A 168 -3.98 0.42 -11.91
N SER A 169 -5.19 0.85 -11.53
CA SER A 169 -5.42 1.65 -10.32
C SER A 169 -6.66 1.14 -9.60
N TYR A 170 -7.87 1.66 -9.88
CA TYR A 170 -9.03 1.11 -9.20
C TYR A 170 -9.43 -0.27 -9.75
N ARG A 171 -9.80 -1.18 -8.84
CA ARG A 171 -10.43 -2.46 -9.16
C ARG A 171 -11.66 -2.67 -8.27
N SER A 172 -12.82 -2.90 -8.86
CA SER A 172 -13.99 -3.39 -8.15
C SER A 172 -13.67 -4.75 -7.53
N PRO A 173 -14.31 -5.13 -6.42
CA PRO A 173 -13.98 -6.41 -5.80
C PRO A 173 -14.38 -7.60 -6.68
N ALA A 174 -15.44 -7.44 -7.50
CA ALA A 174 -15.81 -8.39 -8.54
C ALA A 174 -14.66 -8.59 -9.55
N TYR A 175 -14.13 -7.52 -10.14
CA TYR A 175 -13.01 -7.61 -11.06
C TYR A 175 -11.75 -8.19 -10.38
N ASN A 176 -11.41 -7.71 -9.18
CA ASN A 176 -10.26 -8.20 -8.42
C ASN A 176 -10.35 -9.73 -8.18
N SER A 177 -11.53 -10.26 -7.84
CA SER A 177 -11.72 -11.71 -7.63
C SER A 177 -11.44 -12.57 -8.86
N THR A 178 -11.50 -12.00 -10.07
CA THR A 178 -11.18 -12.71 -11.31
C THR A 178 -9.67 -12.83 -11.57
N ILE A 179 -8.87 -12.04 -10.86
CA ILE A 179 -7.43 -11.98 -11.03
C ILE A 179 -6.78 -13.09 -10.22
N SER A 180 -6.13 -14.02 -10.90
CA SER A 180 -5.46 -15.15 -10.25
C SER A 180 -4.35 -14.66 -9.32
N GLY A 181 -4.46 -15.01 -8.03
CA GLY A 181 -3.45 -14.72 -7.02
C GLY A 181 -3.41 -13.28 -6.51
N SER A 182 -4.39 -12.43 -6.87
CA SER A 182 -4.53 -11.11 -6.27
C SER A 182 -4.95 -11.20 -4.81
N ALA A 183 -4.51 -10.24 -4.00
CA ALA A 183 -4.96 -10.10 -2.63
C ALA A 183 -6.49 -9.94 -2.53
N GLN A 184 -7.11 -10.68 -1.61
CA GLN A 184 -8.55 -10.60 -1.35
C GLN A 184 -9.00 -9.19 -0.92
N TRP A 185 -8.15 -8.49 -0.17
CA TRP A 185 -8.36 -7.12 0.28
C TRP A 185 -7.39 -6.15 -0.40
N SER A 186 -7.15 -6.31 -1.70
CA SER A 186 -6.17 -5.49 -2.40
C SER A 186 -6.43 -3.99 -2.25
N ARG A 187 -5.37 -3.20 -2.08
CA ARG A 187 -5.46 -1.73 -2.00
C ARG A 187 -6.06 -1.06 -3.23
N HIS A 188 -5.99 -1.71 -4.39
CA HIS A 188 -6.67 -1.26 -5.61
C HIS A 188 -8.19 -1.09 -5.43
N MET A 189 -8.82 -1.86 -4.54
CA MET A 189 -10.25 -1.75 -4.23
C MET A 189 -10.59 -0.49 -3.42
N TYR A 190 -9.61 0.13 -2.77
CA TYR A 190 -9.79 1.29 -1.90
C TYR A 190 -9.32 2.60 -2.58
N GLY A 191 -8.96 2.53 -3.87
CA GLY A 191 -8.58 3.69 -4.68
C GLY A 191 -7.26 4.33 -4.29
N ASP A 192 -6.44 3.68 -3.47
CA ASP A 192 -5.17 4.20 -2.97
C ASP A 192 -3.95 3.37 -3.37
N ALA A 193 -4.10 2.50 -4.37
CA ALA A 193 -3.02 1.80 -5.02
C ALA A 193 -2.98 2.00 -6.54
N VAL A 194 -1.78 1.81 -7.09
CA VAL A 194 -1.51 1.91 -8.50
C VAL A 194 -0.34 1.00 -8.90
N ASP A 195 -0.50 0.35 -10.04
CA ASP A 195 0.57 -0.37 -10.71
C ASP A 195 1.10 0.49 -11.84
N ILE A 196 2.38 0.85 -11.79
CA ILE A 196 2.99 1.81 -12.70
C ILE A 196 4.29 1.33 -13.32
N LYS A 197 4.63 1.96 -14.45
CA LYS A 197 5.95 1.92 -15.06
C LYS A 197 6.36 3.31 -15.55
N ALA A 198 7.64 3.61 -15.53
CA ALA A 198 8.19 4.83 -16.10
C ALA A 198 9.29 4.48 -17.10
N PRO A 199 9.05 4.58 -18.43
CA PRO A 199 10.05 4.23 -19.42
C PRO A 199 11.39 4.95 -19.20
N GLY A 200 12.47 4.17 -19.11
CA GLY A 200 13.82 4.69 -18.83
C GLY A 200 14.15 4.84 -17.35
N VAL A 201 13.27 4.42 -16.44
CA VAL A 201 13.51 4.34 -14.99
C VAL A 201 13.49 2.87 -14.57
N ALA A 202 14.48 2.44 -13.79
CA ALA A 202 14.49 1.08 -13.23
C ALA A 202 13.34 0.91 -12.22
N LEU A 203 12.70 -0.26 -12.19
CA LEU A 203 11.56 -0.52 -11.31
C LEU A 203 11.94 -0.36 -9.83
N GLU A 204 13.17 -0.75 -9.46
CA GLU A 204 13.69 -0.54 -8.10
C GLU A 204 13.80 0.93 -7.71
N ASP A 205 14.18 1.79 -8.65
CA ASP A 205 14.29 3.22 -8.38
C ASP A 205 12.91 3.87 -8.37
N LEU A 206 12.00 3.40 -9.23
CA LEU A 206 10.61 3.84 -9.21
C LEU A 206 9.90 3.47 -7.90
N ALA A 207 10.16 2.29 -7.34
CA ALA A 207 9.64 1.89 -6.02
C ALA A 207 10.15 2.79 -4.89
N LYS A 208 11.46 3.10 -4.84
CA LYS A 208 12.00 4.06 -3.86
C LYS A 208 11.38 5.45 -4.02
N ILE A 209 11.08 5.85 -5.26
CA ILE A 209 10.40 7.12 -5.52
C ILE A 209 8.97 7.06 -4.98
N CYS A 210 8.22 5.98 -5.17
CA CYS A 210 6.90 5.84 -4.52
C CYS A 210 7.00 6.04 -2.99
N GLU A 211 7.95 5.38 -2.34
CA GLU A 211 8.17 5.53 -0.88
C GLU A 211 8.53 6.97 -0.50
N GLN A 212 9.40 7.63 -1.28
CA GLN A 212 9.79 9.02 -1.08
C GLN A 212 8.58 9.97 -1.16
N PHE A 213 7.58 9.65 -1.99
CA PHE A 213 6.34 10.40 -2.14
C PHE A 213 5.17 9.80 -1.32
N GLY A 214 5.50 9.11 -0.21
CA GLY A 214 4.53 8.76 0.83
C GLY A 214 3.82 7.42 0.66
N ALA A 215 4.19 6.62 -0.36
CA ALA A 215 3.69 5.26 -0.45
C ALA A 215 4.11 4.48 0.79
N SER A 216 3.15 3.83 1.43
CA SER A 216 3.35 3.06 2.66
C SER A 216 3.81 1.63 2.38
N TYR A 217 3.57 1.13 1.16
CA TYR A 217 4.02 -0.16 0.70
C TYR A 217 4.33 -0.12 -0.80
N THR A 218 5.38 -0.84 -1.19
CA THR A 218 5.74 -1.06 -2.59
C THR A 218 6.07 -2.51 -2.82
N GLN A 219 5.76 -3.01 -4.01
CA GLN A 219 6.08 -4.37 -4.42
C GLN A 219 6.52 -4.41 -5.89
N LEU A 220 7.66 -5.05 -6.14
CA LEU A 220 8.26 -5.18 -7.47
C LEU A 220 7.73 -6.42 -8.19
N TYR A 221 7.09 -6.17 -9.32
CA TYR A 221 6.74 -7.16 -10.32
C TYR A 221 7.70 -7.05 -11.50
N VAL A 222 7.85 -8.12 -12.28
CA VAL A 222 8.72 -8.13 -13.47
C VAL A 222 8.29 -7.06 -14.48
N ALA A 223 6.99 -6.75 -14.55
CA ALA A 223 6.41 -5.85 -15.54
C ALA A 223 6.12 -4.42 -15.04
N HIS A 224 6.01 -4.21 -13.72
CA HIS A 224 5.56 -2.96 -13.12
C HIS A 224 5.98 -2.86 -11.65
N VAL A 225 5.76 -1.69 -11.04
CA VAL A 225 5.83 -1.50 -9.59
C VAL A 225 4.43 -1.26 -9.06
N HIS A 226 4.06 -2.01 -8.02
CA HIS A 226 2.90 -1.73 -7.20
C HIS A 226 3.28 -0.69 -6.13
N CYS A 227 2.47 0.35 -5.97
CA CYS A 227 2.62 1.38 -4.94
C CYS A 227 1.27 1.68 -4.30
N ASP A 228 1.20 1.74 -2.98
CA ASP A 228 -0.02 2.14 -2.27
C ASP A 228 0.20 3.09 -1.09
N TRP A 229 -0.82 3.89 -0.80
CA TRP A 229 -0.89 4.90 0.26
C TRP A 229 -1.88 4.48 1.36
N ARG A 230 -1.85 3.19 1.75
CA ARG A 230 -2.81 2.63 2.73
C ARG A 230 -2.89 3.37 4.06
N ASN A 231 -1.77 3.93 4.53
CA ASN A 231 -1.72 4.65 5.81
C ASN A 231 -2.00 6.16 5.69
N SER A 232 -2.25 6.66 4.48
CA SER A 232 -2.65 8.05 4.29
C SER A 232 -4.13 8.24 4.67
N PRO A 233 -4.50 9.39 5.27
CA PRO A 233 -5.88 9.74 5.55
C PRO A 233 -6.77 9.54 4.32
N LYS A 234 -7.97 9.01 4.55
CA LYS A 234 -8.97 8.80 3.52
C LYS A 234 -9.94 9.97 3.47
N GLU A 235 -10.43 10.27 2.28
CA GLU A 235 -11.37 11.38 2.07
C GLU A 235 -12.73 11.09 2.71
N PRO A 236 -13.24 11.97 3.59
CA PRO A 236 -14.51 11.75 4.29
C PRO A 236 -15.74 11.51 3.38
N PRO A 237 -15.87 12.15 2.20
CA PRO A 237 -16.98 11.82 1.29
C PRO A 237 -16.93 10.40 0.72
N LEU A 238 -15.76 9.76 0.73
CA LEU A 238 -15.51 8.44 0.16
C LEU A 238 -15.43 7.35 1.23
N PHE A 239 -15.06 7.69 2.46
CA PHE A 239 -14.82 6.76 3.56
C PHE A 239 -15.31 7.31 4.91
N PRO A 240 -15.70 6.44 5.85
CA PRO A 240 -16.09 6.87 7.19
C PRO A 240 -14.92 7.48 7.96
N VAL A 241 -15.21 8.42 8.86
CA VAL A 241 -14.22 9.06 9.73
C VAL A 241 -14.08 8.27 11.04
N PHE A 242 -12.85 8.01 11.46
CA PHE A 242 -12.55 7.33 12.72
C PHE A 242 -12.17 8.31 13.81
N LYS A 243 -12.61 8.04 15.04
CA LYS A 243 -12.10 8.74 16.23
C LYS A 243 -10.68 8.22 16.50
N SER A 244 -9.73 9.15 16.59
CA SER A 244 -8.28 9.01 16.35
C SER A 244 -7.46 8.10 17.29
N ASP A 245 -8.09 7.24 18.09
CA ASP A 245 -7.40 6.68 19.27
C ASP A 245 -6.84 5.26 19.05
N GLN A 246 -6.97 4.70 17.84
CA GLN A 246 -6.38 3.41 17.50
C GLN A 246 -5.00 3.61 16.85
N LYS A 247 -3.94 3.33 17.60
CA LYS A 247 -2.57 3.26 17.07
C LYS A 247 -2.50 2.16 16.02
N SER A 248 -2.05 2.49 14.80
CA SER A 248 -1.68 1.48 13.80
C SER A 248 -0.65 0.51 14.39
N GLY A 249 -1.05 -0.73 14.62
CA GLY A 249 -0.09 -1.80 14.90
C GLY A 249 0.91 -1.96 13.75
N ASP A 250 2.13 -2.42 14.04
CA ASP A 250 3.11 -2.78 13.01
C ASP A 250 2.49 -3.83 12.06
N LEU A 251 2.52 -3.54 10.76
CA LEU A 251 2.00 -4.43 9.73
C LEU A 251 2.74 -5.78 9.79
N PRO A 252 2.05 -6.94 9.83
CA PRO A 252 2.67 -8.25 9.70
C PRO A 252 3.54 -8.34 8.45
N VAL A 253 4.85 -8.40 8.61
CA VAL A 253 5.77 -8.48 7.46
C VAL A 253 5.79 -9.91 6.93
N PHE A 254 5.55 -10.09 5.63
CA PHE A 254 5.85 -11.37 4.99
C PHE A 254 7.35 -11.64 5.12
N VAL A 255 7.70 -12.75 5.77
CA VAL A 255 9.09 -13.20 5.88
C VAL A 255 9.27 -14.42 4.98
N PRO A 256 10.07 -14.30 3.90
CA PRO A 256 10.37 -15.45 3.05
C PRO A 256 11.08 -16.55 3.86
N LYS A 257 10.78 -17.81 3.56
CA LYS A 257 11.46 -18.97 4.14
C LYS A 257 12.22 -19.71 3.06
N ILE A 258 13.52 -19.91 3.27
CA ILE A 258 14.39 -20.60 2.31
C ILE A 258 14.45 -22.08 2.66
N SER A 259 14.07 -22.93 1.71
CA SER A 259 14.32 -24.37 1.74
C SER A 259 15.54 -24.73 0.90
N LEU A 260 16.27 -25.79 1.30
CA LEU A 260 17.43 -26.31 0.58
C LEU A 260 17.23 -27.78 0.22
N GLN A 261 17.47 -28.13 -1.04
CA GLN A 261 17.39 -29.50 -1.54
C GLN A 261 18.63 -29.88 -2.36
N LYS A 262 19.14 -31.10 -2.15
CA LYS A 262 20.19 -31.70 -2.97
C LYS A 262 19.58 -32.35 -4.22
N SER A 263 20.11 -32.01 -5.39
CA SER A 263 19.70 -32.57 -6.68
C SER A 263 20.94 -33.01 -7.46
N GLY A 264 21.32 -34.27 -7.27
CA GLY A 264 22.57 -34.83 -7.79
C GLY A 264 23.79 -34.06 -7.26
N LYS A 265 24.57 -33.48 -8.17
CA LYS A 265 25.77 -32.66 -7.85
C LYS A 265 25.45 -31.20 -7.51
N PHE A 266 24.18 -30.82 -7.41
CA PHE A 266 23.74 -29.45 -7.20
C PHE A 266 22.97 -29.31 -5.89
N LEU A 267 23.00 -28.09 -5.34
CA LEU A 267 22.03 -27.63 -4.36
C LEU A 267 21.06 -26.67 -5.04
N ILE A 268 19.81 -26.73 -4.61
CA ILE A 268 18.73 -25.84 -5.02
C ILE A 268 18.22 -25.17 -3.75
N ALA A 269 18.21 -23.84 -3.74
CA ALA A 269 17.47 -23.06 -2.75
C ALA A 269 16.17 -22.55 -3.39
N SER A 270 15.06 -22.69 -2.68
CA SER A 270 13.72 -22.28 -3.12
C SER A 270 12.96 -21.64 -1.96
N LEU A 271 11.88 -20.94 -2.26
CA LEU A 271 10.94 -20.53 -1.21
C LEU A 271 10.12 -21.71 -0.72
N GLU A 272 9.91 -21.78 0.59
CA GLU A 272 9.04 -22.76 1.26
C GLU A 272 7.61 -22.25 1.41
N ASN A 273 7.45 -20.95 1.60
CA ASN A 273 6.16 -20.28 1.71
C ASN A 273 5.90 -19.38 0.49
N GLU A 274 4.64 -19.35 0.05
CA GLU A 274 4.21 -18.50 -1.04
C GLU A 274 4.21 -17.02 -0.61
N PRO A 275 4.78 -16.12 -1.43
CA PRO A 275 4.73 -14.69 -1.15
C PRO A 275 3.34 -14.13 -1.38
N PHE A 276 3.02 -13.11 -0.60
CA PHE A 276 1.83 -12.30 -0.78
C PHE A 276 1.95 -11.45 -2.06
N LYS A 277 0.84 -11.21 -2.75
CA LYS A 277 0.78 -10.42 -3.99
C LYS A 277 -0.39 -9.44 -3.94
N GLU A 278 -0.11 -8.15 -4.09
CA GLU A 278 -1.16 -7.13 -4.24
C GLU A 278 -1.80 -7.16 -5.63
N ASP A 279 -1.04 -7.51 -6.66
CA ASP A 279 -1.47 -7.59 -8.06
C ASP A 279 -1.14 -8.95 -8.73
N SER A 280 -1.79 -9.21 -9.87
CA SER A 280 -1.38 -10.26 -10.80
C SER A 280 0.00 -9.99 -11.39
N GLY A 281 0.84 -11.00 -11.30
CA GLY A 281 2.10 -11.01 -12.01
C GLY A 281 3.14 -11.88 -11.36
N GLU A 282 4.29 -11.90 -12.01
CA GLU A 282 5.49 -12.50 -11.46
C GLU A 282 6.23 -11.46 -10.61
N LEU A 283 6.44 -11.79 -9.34
CA LEU A 283 7.26 -10.97 -8.44
C LEU A 283 8.72 -11.03 -8.87
N VAL A 284 9.45 -9.94 -8.61
CA VAL A 284 10.90 -9.95 -8.75
C VAL A 284 11.51 -10.78 -7.61
N TYR A 285 12.28 -11.80 -7.99
CA TYR A 285 13.11 -12.59 -7.06
C TYR A 285 14.58 -12.28 -7.31
N LYS A 286 15.34 -12.03 -6.24
CA LYS A 286 16.79 -11.82 -6.30
C LYS A 286 17.47 -12.79 -5.35
N TRP A 287 18.04 -13.85 -5.91
CA TRP A 287 18.80 -14.83 -5.15
C TRP A 287 20.29 -14.50 -5.19
N SER A 288 20.95 -14.70 -4.05
CA SER A 288 22.40 -14.61 -3.91
C SER A 288 22.91 -15.77 -3.07
N VAL A 289 23.95 -16.44 -3.55
CA VAL A 289 24.69 -17.46 -2.80
C VAL A 289 26.14 -17.02 -2.74
N LYS A 290 26.70 -16.93 -1.54
CA LYS A 290 28.09 -16.58 -1.31
C LYS A 290 28.77 -17.63 -0.44
N LYS A 291 29.87 -18.22 -0.92
CA LYS A 291 30.72 -19.07 -0.08
C LYS A 291 31.55 -18.16 0.83
N MET A 292 31.50 -18.41 2.14
CA MET A 292 32.27 -17.66 3.13
C MET A 292 33.77 -17.85 2.87
N ASN A 293 34.54 -16.77 3.04
CA ASN A 293 36.00 -16.74 2.84
C ASN A 293 36.46 -17.19 1.43
N SER A 294 35.61 -17.02 0.42
CA SER A 294 35.90 -17.35 -0.97
C SER A 294 35.32 -16.30 -1.92
N GLN A 295 35.81 -16.26 -3.15
CA GLN A 295 35.24 -15.46 -4.24
C GLN A 295 34.04 -16.16 -4.91
N GLN A 296 33.78 -17.43 -4.58
CA GLN A 296 32.67 -18.19 -5.17
C GLN A 296 31.33 -17.55 -4.80
N LYS A 297 30.57 -17.19 -5.83
CA LYS A 297 29.22 -16.63 -5.72
C LYS A 297 28.34 -17.11 -6.88
N ALA A 298 27.03 -17.16 -6.64
CA ALA A 298 26.02 -17.37 -7.66
C ALA A 298 24.86 -16.38 -7.42
N LYS A 299 24.19 -15.98 -8.50
CA LYS A 299 23.01 -15.13 -8.45
C LYS A 299 21.95 -15.64 -9.42
N SER A 300 20.69 -15.44 -9.09
CA SER A 300 19.56 -15.66 -9.99
C SER A 300 18.57 -14.51 -9.84
N TYR A 301 17.89 -14.18 -10.92
CA TYR A 301 16.94 -13.07 -11.00
C TYR A 301 15.65 -13.58 -11.63
N ASN A 302 14.50 -13.16 -11.09
CA ASN A 302 13.16 -13.50 -11.55
C ASN A 302 12.94 -15.03 -11.67
N THR A 303 13.42 -15.76 -10.67
CA THR A 303 13.18 -17.20 -10.53
C THR A 303 12.86 -17.52 -9.08
N SER A 304 11.90 -18.41 -8.83
CA SER A 304 11.54 -18.86 -7.47
C SER A 304 12.61 -19.71 -6.78
N SER A 305 13.70 -20.04 -7.49
CA SER A 305 14.82 -20.80 -6.95
C SER A 305 16.17 -20.38 -7.54
N ILE A 306 17.25 -20.77 -6.85
CA ILE A 306 18.63 -20.71 -7.36
C ILE A 306 19.28 -22.08 -7.24
N LYS A 307 19.98 -22.49 -8.30
CA LYS A 307 20.70 -23.77 -8.37
C LYS A 307 22.19 -23.51 -8.54
N TRP A 308 23.02 -24.16 -7.73
CA TRP A 308 24.48 -24.07 -7.85
C TRP A 308 25.17 -25.41 -7.56
N LYS A 309 26.41 -25.54 -8.04
CA LYS A 309 27.27 -26.68 -7.72
C LYS A 309 28.13 -26.32 -6.51
N PRO A 310 27.86 -26.87 -5.30
CA PRO A 310 28.62 -26.53 -4.12
C PRO A 310 30.00 -27.20 -4.10
N GLN A 311 30.94 -26.54 -3.44
CA GLN A 311 32.16 -27.10 -2.87
C GLN A 311 32.03 -27.18 -1.35
N ALA A 312 32.84 -28.00 -0.68
CA ALA A 312 32.90 -28.05 0.78
C ALA A 312 33.07 -26.64 1.39
N GLY A 313 32.35 -26.36 2.47
CA GLY A 313 32.43 -25.10 3.23
C GLY A 313 31.07 -24.48 3.54
N ILE A 314 31.12 -23.27 4.11
CA ILE A 314 29.94 -22.55 4.60
C ILE A 314 29.45 -21.55 3.55
N TYR A 315 28.14 -21.51 3.33
CA TYR A 315 27.45 -20.61 2.40
C TYR A 315 26.49 -19.69 3.17
N LEU A 316 26.40 -18.45 2.71
CA LEU A 316 25.28 -17.55 2.97
C LEU A 316 24.37 -17.58 1.73
N VAL A 317 23.11 -17.94 1.92
CA VAL A 317 22.08 -17.94 0.87
C VAL A 317 21.05 -16.88 1.24
N GLU A 318 20.77 -15.97 0.31
CA GLU A 318 19.90 -14.82 0.49
C GLU A 318 18.87 -14.79 -0.64
N VAL A 319 17.66 -14.36 -0.31
CA VAL A 319 16.62 -14.01 -1.28
C VAL A 319 15.98 -12.68 -0.90
N THR A 320 15.77 -11.83 -1.90
CA THR A 320 14.84 -10.72 -1.82
C THR A 320 13.67 -11.02 -2.77
N VAL A 321 12.45 -10.90 -2.25
CA VAL A 321 11.19 -11.07 -2.97
C VAL A 321 10.51 -9.71 -3.02
N GLY A 322 9.89 -9.35 -4.15
CA GLY A 322 9.11 -8.12 -4.27
C GLY A 322 9.90 -6.82 -4.05
N GLY A 323 11.23 -6.88 -3.94
CA GLY A 323 12.10 -5.72 -3.71
C GLY A 323 12.34 -5.34 -2.24
N SER A 324 11.47 -5.76 -1.32
CA SER A 324 11.50 -5.34 0.09
C SER A 324 11.59 -6.52 1.07
N GLU A 325 10.93 -7.65 0.79
CA GLU A 325 10.91 -8.79 1.69
C GLU A 325 12.16 -9.65 1.51
N SER A 326 12.86 -9.97 2.60
CA SER A 326 14.13 -10.71 2.49
C SER A 326 14.32 -11.78 3.55
N ALA A 327 15.08 -12.80 3.18
CA ALA A 327 15.48 -13.88 4.07
C ALA A 327 16.91 -14.31 3.78
N GLN A 328 17.56 -14.86 4.80
CA GLN A 328 18.90 -15.41 4.69
C GLN A 328 19.04 -16.66 5.54
N ILE A 329 19.84 -17.62 5.05
CA ILE A 329 20.26 -18.80 5.82
C ILE A 329 21.76 -19.02 5.67
N LYS A 330 22.38 -19.54 6.73
CA LYS A 330 23.75 -20.06 6.67
C LYS A 330 23.69 -21.58 6.57
N TYR A 331 24.42 -22.14 5.61
CA TYR A 331 24.42 -23.58 5.36
C TYR A 331 25.86 -24.10 5.25
N HIS A 332 26.19 -25.14 6.00
CA HIS A 332 27.46 -25.84 5.88
C HIS A 332 27.30 -27.04 4.95
N PHE A 333 28.00 -27.02 3.81
CA PHE A 333 28.02 -28.14 2.89
C PHE A 333 29.25 -29.01 3.14
N ASP A 334 29.01 -30.27 3.50
CA ASP A 334 29.99 -31.35 3.47
C ASP A 334 29.64 -32.28 2.32
N PRO A 335 30.53 -32.50 1.33
CA PRO A 335 30.26 -33.42 0.22
C PRO A 335 30.01 -34.88 0.66
N ASN A 336 30.40 -35.26 1.87
CA ASN A 336 30.29 -36.63 2.40
C ASN A 336 29.05 -36.88 3.27
N ASN A 337 28.25 -35.85 3.54
CA ASN A 337 27.01 -35.90 4.34
C ASN A 337 25.84 -35.25 3.56
#